data_AF-A0A936WYJ1-F1
#
_entry.id   AF-A0A936WYJ1-F1
#
_cell.length_a   1.000
_cell.length_b   1.000
_cell.length_c   1.000
_cell.angle_alpha   90.00
_cell.angle_beta   90.00
_cell.angle_gamma   90.00
#
_symmetry.space_group_name_H-M   'P 1'
#
loop_
_entity.id
_entity.type
_entity.pdbx_description
1 polymer ?
#
loop_
_entity_poly.entity_id
_entity_poly.type
_entity_poly.pdbx_seq_one_letter_code
_entity_poly.pdbx_strand_id
1 'polypeptide(L)'
;MNDWVFFSNGLPMVPVTDLYYNESLGTLKASTFGRGIWWGDSYSPCQPFVSLGGSSNGRNFYQSSGTIETTQQLPPTFGPDNTYRAGQVIRIKPGFSSLKGSKVKAVIGPCGQGVVNASGVIMTKSEKLSIQ
;
A
#
# COMPACT_ATOMS: atom_id res chain seq x y z
N MET A 1 16.55 3.56 16.31
CA MET A 1 15.35 4.32 15.90
C MET A 1 15.84 5.53 15.13
N ASN A 2 15.85 5.48 13.79
CA ASN A 2 16.23 6.61 12.92
C ASN A 2 15.63 6.48 11.50
N ASP A 3 14.60 5.67 11.31
CA ASP A 3 14.12 5.34 9.97
C ASP A 3 12.79 6.05 9.68
N TRP A 4 12.76 6.76 8.55
CA TRP A 4 11.55 7.38 8.02
C TRP A 4 10.61 6.32 7.45
N VAL A 5 9.34 6.38 7.85
CA VAL A 5 8.31 5.48 7.35
C VAL A 5 7.42 6.20 6.36
N PHE A 6 7.11 5.52 5.27
CA PHE A 6 6.30 6.08 4.20
C PHE A 6 4.82 6.14 4.60
N PHE A 7 4.22 7.33 4.49
CA PHE A 7 2.79 7.58 4.75
C PHE A 7 2.14 8.15 3.49
N SER A 8 1.41 7.33 2.74
CA SER A 8 0.74 7.78 1.52
C SER A 8 -0.58 7.08 1.20
N ASN A 9 -1.04 6.17 2.05
CA ASN A 9 -2.19 5.33 1.73
C ASN A 9 -3.45 6.19 1.61
N GLY A 10 -4.12 6.08 0.47
CA GLY A 10 -5.31 6.88 0.16
C GLY A 10 -5.04 8.36 -0.12
N LEU A 11 -3.81 8.86 0.00
CA LEU A 11 -3.52 10.28 -0.26
C LEU A 11 -3.60 10.59 -1.77
N PRO A 12 -4.29 11.66 -2.17
CA PRO A 12 -4.31 12.11 -3.56
C PRO A 12 -2.95 12.70 -3.98
N MET A 13 -2.65 12.64 -5.28
CA MET A 13 -1.49 13.32 -5.88
C MET A 13 -1.71 14.83 -5.97
N VAL A 14 -1.65 15.51 -4.83
CA VAL A 14 -1.73 16.97 -4.73
C VAL A 14 -0.79 17.45 -3.64
N PRO A 15 -0.35 18.73 -3.67
CA PRO A 15 0.47 19.29 -2.61
C PRO A 15 -0.21 19.16 -1.25
N VAL A 16 0.54 18.65 -0.28
CA VAL A 16 0.19 18.70 1.14
C VAL A 16 0.54 20.10 1.64
N THR A 17 -0.43 20.80 2.20
CA THR A 17 -0.26 22.17 2.71
C THR A 17 0.05 22.19 4.20
N ASP A 18 -0.40 21.18 4.95
CA ASP A 18 -0.18 21.10 6.39
C ASP A 18 -0.28 19.65 6.90
N LEU A 19 0.35 19.37 8.04
CA LEU A 19 0.35 18.08 8.73
C LEU A 19 0.05 18.29 10.22
N TYR A 20 -0.89 17.52 10.76
CA TYR A 20 -1.24 17.54 12.17
C TYR A 20 -1.19 16.13 12.76
N TYR A 21 -0.42 15.95 13.82
CA TYR A 21 -0.35 14.69 14.56
C TYR A 21 -1.17 14.77 15.84
N ASN A 22 -2.13 13.86 15.99
CA ASN A 22 -2.88 13.70 17.22
C ASN A 22 -2.28 12.56 18.04
N GLU A 23 -1.53 12.90 19.08
CA GLU A 23 -0.89 11.93 19.96
C GLU A 23 -1.90 11.07 20.74
N SER A 24 -3.01 11.67 21.21
CA SER A 24 -4.02 10.97 22.00
C SER A 24 -4.77 9.91 21.20
N LEU A 25 -4.97 10.14 19.90
CA LEU A 25 -5.64 9.21 18.99
C LEU A 25 -4.67 8.37 18.16
N GLY A 26 -3.37 8.68 18.19
CA GLY A 26 -2.37 8.05 17.33
C GLY A 26 -2.72 8.17 15.85
N THR A 27 -3.14 9.36 15.40
CA THR A 27 -3.51 9.61 13.99
C THR A 27 -2.73 10.76 13.39
N LEU A 28 -2.29 10.59 12.14
CA LEU A 28 -1.67 11.64 11.34
C LEU A 28 -2.70 12.17 10.34
N LYS A 29 -2.89 13.49 10.32
CA LYS A 29 -3.77 14.18 9.38
C LYS A 29 -2.95 15.02 8.42
N ALA A 30 -3.35 15.02 7.16
CA ALA A 30 -2.74 15.80 6.10
C ALA A 30 -3.79 16.67 5.40
N SER A 31 -3.55 17.97 5.38
CA SER A 31 -4.34 18.93 4.61
C SER A 31 -3.79 19.00 3.19
N THR A 32 -4.68 18.88 2.20
CA THR A 32 -4.30 18.82 0.80
C THR A 32 -4.94 19.95 0.00
N PHE A 33 -4.20 20.51 -0.95
CA PHE A 33 -4.68 21.61 -1.77
C PHE A 33 -5.90 21.18 -2.62
N GLY A 34 -7.07 21.74 -2.33
CA GLY A 34 -8.31 21.51 -3.08
C GLY A 34 -8.88 20.08 -2.96
N ARG A 35 -8.39 19.25 -2.03
CA ARG A 35 -8.87 17.87 -1.81
C ARG A 35 -9.17 17.55 -0.34
N GLY A 36 -9.21 18.56 0.51
CA GLY A 36 -9.65 18.45 1.89
C GLY A 36 -8.59 17.85 2.82
N ILE A 37 -9.06 17.28 3.93
CA ILE A 37 -8.23 16.69 4.98
C ILE A 37 -8.30 15.17 4.87
N TRP A 38 -7.14 14.54 4.89
CA TRP A 38 -6.96 13.10 4.87
C TRP A 38 -6.33 12.66 6.18
N TRP A 39 -6.59 11.43 6.61
CA TRP A 39 -6.00 10.91 7.84
C TRP A 39 -5.71 9.43 7.71
N GLY A 40 -4.81 8.97 8.57
CA GLY A 40 -4.47 7.57 8.72
C GLY A 40 -3.90 7.31 10.10
N ASP A 41 -3.77 6.02 10.41
CA ASP A 41 -3.18 5.58 11.66
C ASP A 41 -1.69 5.99 11.72
N SER A 42 -1.22 6.19 12.95
CA SER A 42 0.18 6.46 13.25
C SER A 42 1.10 5.32 12.86
N TYR A 43 2.40 5.58 12.95
CA TYR A 43 3.42 4.58 12.76
C TYR A 43 3.13 3.33 13.61
N SER A 44 3.03 2.19 12.93
CA SER A 44 2.99 0.88 13.55
C SER A 44 4.22 0.08 13.11
N PRO A 45 4.87 -0.67 14.03
CA PRO A 45 5.94 -1.57 13.64
C PRO A 45 5.44 -2.61 12.66
N CYS A 46 6.36 -3.08 11.81
CA CYS A 46 6.11 -4.08 10.80
C CYS A 46 5.55 -5.38 11.37
N GLN A 47 4.25 -5.60 11.15
CA GLN A 47 3.58 -6.81 11.59
C GLN A 47 4.11 -8.03 10.83
N PRO A 48 4.32 -9.17 11.50
CA PRO A 48 4.81 -10.41 10.86
C PRO A 48 3.82 -10.99 9.86
N PHE A 49 2.55 -10.62 9.98
CA PHE A 49 1.48 -11.08 9.12
C PHE A 49 0.49 -9.94 8.85
N VAL A 50 0.15 -9.73 7.58
CA VAL A 50 -0.85 -8.74 7.16
C VAL A 50 -1.83 -9.39 6.20
N SER A 51 -3.12 -9.36 6.53
CA SER A 51 -4.21 -9.83 5.67
C SER A 51 -4.96 -8.64 5.11
N LEU A 52 -5.04 -8.56 3.78
CA LEU A 52 -5.67 -7.48 3.04
C LEU A 52 -6.89 -8.02 2.30
N GLY A 53 -8.04 -7.39 2.50
CA GLY A 53 -9.28 -7.74 1.81
C GLY A 53 -10.09 -6.52 1.39
N GLY A 54 -11.21 -6.77 0.73
CA GLY A 54 -12.15 -5.73 0.28
C GLY A 54 -11.67 -4.95 -0.95
N SER A 55 -12.37 -3.85 -1.24
CA SER A 55 -12.02 -2.95 -2.33
C SER A 55 -10.97 -1.93 -1.88
N SER A 56 -9.89 -1.78 -2.64
CA SER A 56 -8.83 -0.81 -2.35
C SER A 56 -8.81 0.26 -3.45
N ASN A 57 -9.01 1.52 -3.04
CA ASN A 57 -9.00 2.68 -3.91
C ASN A 57 -7.69 3.48 -3.76
N GLY A 58 -7.29 4.15 -4.83
CA GLY A 58 -6.11 5.01 -4.84
C GLY A 58 -4.78 4.25 -4.72
N ARG A 59 -3.71 5.00 -4.48
CA ARG A 59 -2.36 4.44 -4.29
C ARG A 59 -2.19 3.99 -2.85
N ASN A 60 -1.82 2.72 -2.65
CA ASN A 60 -1.52 2.20 -1.32
C ASN A 60 -0.20 1.44 -1.29
N PHE A 61 0.43 1.47 -0.13
CA PHE A 61 1.65 0.79 0.22
C PHE A 61 1.43 0.01 1.50
N TYR A 62 1.54 -1.30 1.41
CA TYR A 62 1.40 -2.22 2.53
C TYR A 62 2.72 -2.95 2.75
N GLN A 63 3.12 -3.07 4.01
CA GLN A 63 4.35 -3.76 4.38
C GLN A 63 4.11 -4.80 5.48
N SER A 64 4.87 -5.89 5.43
CA SER A 64 4.95 -6.90 6.50
C SER A 64 6.39 -7.38 6.68
N SER A 65 6.78 -7.71 7.91
CA SER A 65 8.09 -8.34 8.19
C SER A 65 8.12 -9.83 7.82
N GLY A 66 6.97 -10.49 7.70
CA GLY A 66 6.85 -11.90 7.30
C GLY A 66 6.03 -12.05 6.03
N THR A 67 4.72 -12.29 6.18
CA THR A 67 3.83 -12.65 5.07
C THR A 67 2.71 -11.64 4.86
N ILE A 68 2.46 -11.26 3.60
CA ILE A 68 1.24 -10.56 3.19
C ILE A 68 0.31 -11.55 2.49
N GLU A 69 -0.95 -11.61 2.91
CA GLU A 69 -2.02 -12.29 2.19
C GLU A 69 -3.02 -11.27 1.66
N THR A 70 -3.41 -11.39 0.39
CA THR A 70 -4.35 -10.43 -0.23
C THR A 70 -5.46 -11.10 -1.02
N THR A 71 -6.69 -10.65 -0.78
CA THR A 71 -7.92 -10.92 -1.57
C THR A 71 -8.51 -9.62 -2.14
N GLN A 72 -7.72 -8.54 -2.19
CA GLN A 72 -8.22 -7.21 -2.56
C GLN A 72 -8.76 -7.15 -3.99
N GLN A 73 -9.83 -6.37 -4.15
CA GLN A 73 -10.37 -6.00 -5.45
C GLN A 73 -9.95 -4.56 -5.78
N LEU A 74 -9.29 -4.39 -6.91
CA LEU A 74 -8.77 -3.10 -7.35
C LEU A 74 -9.67 -2.59 -8.49
N PRO A 75 -10.50 -1.57 -8.22
CA PRO A 75 -11.40 -1.00 -9.21
C PRO A 75 -10.62 -0.32 -10.35
N PRO A 76 -11.26 -0.14 -11.53
CA PRO A 76 -10.62 0.46 -12.70
C PRO A 76 -10.54 1.96 -12.48
N THR A 77 -9.55 2.39 -11.70
CA THR A 77 -9.25 3.80 -11.51
C THR A 77 -7.94 4.13 -12.21
N PHE A 78 -7.76 5.39 -12.59
CA PHE A 78 -6.52 5.87 -13.18
C PHE A 78 -5.53 6.14 -12.03
N GLY A 79 -4.53 5.30 -11.88
CA GLY A 79 -3.46 5.48 -10.88
C GLY A 79 -3.58 4.81 -9.50
N PRO A 80 -4.42 3.79 -9.24
CA PRO A 80 -4.26 2.98 -8.05
C PRO A 80 -3.03 2.09 -8.25
N ASP A 81 -1.90 2.54 -7.72
CA ASP A 81 -0.70 1.73 -7.61
C ASP A 81 -0.73 1.09 -6.22
N ASN A 82 -1.02 -0.20 -6.16
CA ASN A 82 -0.90 -0.96 -4.91
C ASN A 82 0.45 -1.65 -4.86
N THR A 83 1.25 -1.27 -3.87
CA THR A 83 2.56 -1.84 -3.63
C THR A 83 2.51 -2.69 -2.36
N TYR A 84 2.75 -3.99 -2.51
CA TYR A 84 2.86 -4.96 -1.43
C TYR A 84 4.34 -5.29 -1.20
N ARG A 85 4.81 -5.17 0.04
CA ARG A 85 6.17 -5.52 0.43
C ARG A 85 6.18 -6.48 1.62
N ALA A 86 6.76 -7.66 1.47
CA ALA A 86 6.83 -8.64 2.55
C ALA A 86 8.28 -9.12 2.76
N GLY A 87 8.65 -9.42 4.00
CA GLY A 87 9.98 -9.96 4.30
C GLY A 87 10.20 -11.37 3.77
N GLN A 88 9.15 -12.19 3.70
CA GLN A 88 9.24 -13.59 3.30
C GLN A 88 8.39 -13.90 2.07
N VAL A 89 7.07 -13.73 2.16
CA VAL A 89 6.14 -14.21 1.11
C VAL A 89 4.98 -13.24 0.91
N ILE A 90 4.55 -13.06 -0.34
CA ILE A 90 3.29 -12.40 -0.70
C ILE A 90 2.37 -13.46 -1.31
N ARG A 91 1.28 -13.81 -0.63
CA ARG A 91 0.28 -14.79 -1.08
C ARG A 91 -0.95 -14.07 -1.61
N ILE A 92 -1.21 -14.25 -2.90
CA ILE A 92 -2.44 -13.77 -3.53
C ILE A 92 -3.47 -14.89 -3.44
N LYS A 93 -4.55 -14.65 -2.70
CA LYS A 93 -5.60 -15.65 -2.48
C LYS A 93 -6.72 -15.51 -3.52
N PRO A 94 -7.49 -16.59 -3.78
CA PRO A 94 -8.67 -16.52 -4.64
C PRO A 94 -9.62 -15.40 -4.21
N GLY A 95 -10.13 -14.63 -5.17
CA GLY A 95 -10.93 -13.42 -4.92
C GLY A 95 -10.18 -12.11 -5.19
N PHE A 96 -8.85 -12.16 -5.34
CA PHE A 96 -8.07 -11.02 -5.82
C PHE A 96 -8.43 -10.68 -7.27
N SER A 97 -8.72 -9.41 -7.54
CA SER A 97 -9.05 -8.94 -8.88
C SER A 97 -8.42 -7.57 -9.13
N SER A 98 -7.68 -7.44 -10.23
CA SER A 98 -7.17 -6.16 -10.72
C SER A 98 -7.88 -5.82 -12.03
N LEU A 99 -8.61 -4.71 -12.03
CA LEU A 99 -9.35 -4.23 -13.22
C LEU A 99 -8.47 -3.30 -14.07
N LYS A 100 -8.84 -3.15 -15.36
CA LYS A 100 -8.05 -2.41 -16.36
C LYS A 100 -7.73 -1.00 -15.86
N GLY A 101 -6.45 -0.66 -15.82
CA GLY A 101 -5.95 0.65 -15.33
C GLY A 101 -5.32 0.62 -13.94
N SER A 102 -5.54 -0.43 -13.14
CA SER A 102 -4.85 -0.62 -11.86
C SER A 102 -3.48 -1.29 -12.03
N LYS A 103 -2.50 -0.88 -11.22
CA LYS A 103 -1.15 -1.47 -11.21
C LYS A 103 -0.87 -2.08 -9.85
N VAL A 104 -0.25 -3.26 -9.88
CA VAL A 104 0.13 -3.99 -8.69
C VAL A 104 1.62 -4.24 -8.73
N LYS A 105 2.30 -3.87 -7.65
CA LYS A 105 3.72 -4.09 -7.45
C LYS A 105 3.91 -4.95 -6.21
N ALA A 106 4.60 -6.08 -6.36
CA ALA A 106 4.95 -6.95 -5.26
C ALA A 106 6.48 -7.01 -5.12
N VAL A 107 7.00 -6.83 -3.92
CA VAL A 107 8.44 -6.81 -3.64
C VAL A 107 8.74 -7.62 -2.38
N ILE A 108 9.68 -8.56 -2.45
CA ILE A 108 10.20 -9.23 -1.27
C ILE A 108 11.40 -8.44 -0.74
N GLY A 109 11.39 -8.09 0.55
CA GLY A 109 12.47 -7.36 1.18
C GLY A 109 12.14 -6.91 2.61
N PRO A 110 13.15 -6.47 3.38
CA PRO A 110 12.97 -6.08 4.77
C PRO A 110 11.96 -4.94 4.88
N CYS A 111 11.16 -4.97 5.93
CA CYS A 111 10.15 -3.96 6.21
C CYS A 111 10.79 -2.72 6.88
N GLY A 112 10.08 -1.58 6.88
CA GLY A 112 10.57 -0.32 7.48
C GLY A 112 11.50 0.46 6.56
N GLN A 113 11.64 0.02 5.31
CA GLN A 113 12.31 0.77 4.27
C GLN A 113 11.24 1.51 3.45
N GLY A 114 11.52 2.76 3.05
CA GLY A 114 10.62 3.54 2.20
C GLY A 114 10.29 2.84 0.87
N VAL A 115 9.44 3.47 0.05
CA VAL A 115 9.21 3.03 -1.34
C VAL A 115 10.50 3.29 -2.13
N VAL A 116 11.49 2.42 -1.95
CA VAL A 116 12.64 2.35 -2.84
C VAL A 116 12.08 2.12 -4.24
N ASN A 117 12.63 2.82 -5.22
CA ASN A 117 12.51 2.51 -6.65
C ASN A 117 13.12 1.13 -6.95
N ALA A 118 12.75 0.10 -6.19
CA ALA A 118 13.08 -1.27 -6.49
C ALA A 118 12.35 -1.62 -7.77
N SER A 119 13.10 -2.01 -8.79
CA SER A 119 12.62 -2.78 -9.94
C SER A 119 11.77 -3.93 -9.41
N GLY A 120 10.47 -3.72 -9.35
CA GLY A 120 9.49 -4.71 -8.95
C GLY A 120 8.78 -5.17 -10.19
N VAL A 121 8.43 -6.45 -10.23
CA VAL A 121 7.62 -7.03 -11.30
C VAL A 121 6.32 -6.23 -11.40
N ILE A 122 6.14 -5.52 -12.50
CA ILE A 122 4.89 -4.83 -12.80
C ILE A 122 3.91 -5.93 -13.21
N MET A 123 3.01 -6.30 -12.30
CA MET A 123 1.95 -7.26 -12.60
C MET A 123 0.84 -6.53 -13.36
N THR A 124 1.06 -6.26 -14.65
CA THR A 124 -0.01 -5.84 -15.57
C THR A 124 -0.82 -7.07 -15.95
N LYS A 125 -2.16 -6.95 -15.95
CA LYS A 125 -3.09 -8.00 -16.39
C LYS A 125 -2.83 -8.40 -17.85
N SER A 126 -1.90 -9.32 -18.05
CA SER A 126 -1.76 -10.21 -19.19
C SER A 126 -0.62 -11.18 -18.88
N GLU A 127 -0.87 -12.14 -17.99
CA GLU A 127 -0.38 -13.52 -18.09
C GLU A 127 -0.93 -14.32 -16.92
N LYS A 128 -1.59 -15.44 -17.26
CA LYS A 128 -2.05 -16.43 -16.29
C LYS A 128 -0.83 -16.95 -15.53
N LEU A 129 -0.66 -16.60 -14.26
CA LEU A 129 0.19 -17.39 -13.38
C LEU A 129 -0.62 -18.61 -12.92
N SER A 130 -0.46 -19.70 -13.66
CA SER A 130 -0.71 -21.05 -13.17
C SER A 130 0.45 -21.42 -12.24
N ILE A 131 0.16 -21.72 -10.97
CA ILE A 131 1.09 -22.44 -10.11
C ILE A 131 0.38 -23.74 -9.73
N GLN A 132 1.06 -24.86 -10.00
CA GLN A 132 0.66 -26.23 -9.67
C GLN A 132 0.40 -26.41 -8.18
#